data_AF-A0A529XYF8-F1
#
_entry.id   AF-A0A529XYF8-F1
#
_cell.length_a   1.000
_cell.length_b   1.000
_cell.length_c   1.000
_cell.angle_alpha   90.00
_cell.angle_beta   90.00
_cell.angle_gamma   90.00
#
_symmetry.space_group_name_H-M   'P 1'
#
loop_
_entity.id
_entity.type
_entity.pdbx_description
1 polymer ?
#
loop_
_entity_poly.entity_id
_entity_poly.type
_entity_poly.pdbx_seq_one_letter_code
_entity_poly.pdbx_strand_id
1 'polypeptide(L)'
;LQDALAEGAGSKLHFYAFDLLHLDGWDLRKAPLIKRKALLAELLAGQAANAAIQYSDHVEGDGQGLYDQASELGLEGVVSKRADAIYMSGRTKSWAKVKAQKTDDFVIAGYTVSDRAEGLAALGMAEFENGELHYRGKVGTGFDRDMATELLGRLERLTA
;
A
#
# COMPACT_ATOMS: atom_id res chain seq x y z
N LEU A 1 -8.61 9.83 2.00
CA LEU A 1 -9.93 9.19 2.15
C LEU A 1 -10.75 9.85 3.26
N GLN A 2 -10.24 9.94 4.49
CA GLN A 2 -10.95 10.63 5.58
C GLN A 2 -11.27 12.09 5.24
N ASP A 3 -10.30 12.83 4.69
CA ASP A 3 -10.50 14.22 4.27
C ASP A 3 -11.54 14.35 3.15
N ALA A 4 -11.43 13.50 2.11
CA ALA A 4 -12.38 13.47 1.00
C ALA A 4 -13.83 13.13 1.42
N LEU A 5 -14.01 12.30 2.46
CA LEU A 5 -15.31 12.00 3.03
C LEU A 5 -15.85 13.18 3.87
N ALA A 6 -14.98 13.90 4.59
CA ALA A 6 -15.34 15.06 5.38
C ALA A 6 -15.77 16.27 4.53
N GLU A 7 -15.17 16.43 3.35
CA GLU A 7 -15.46 17.52 2.40
C GLU A 7 -16.73 17.31 1.54
N GLY A 8 -17.48 16.22 1.77
CA GLY A 8 -18.71 15.94 1.01
C GLY A 8 -18.47 15.51 -0.44
N ALA A 9 -17.24 15.14 -0.82
CA ALA A 9 -16.86 14.73 -2.16
C ALA A 9 -17.26 13.29 -2.51
N GLY A 10 -18.34 12.77 -1.92
CA GLY A 10 -18.80 11.38 -2.11
C GLY A 10 -19.05 11.00 -3.58
N SER A 11 -19.40 11.98 -4.42
CA SER A 11 -19.58 11.80 -5.87
C SER A 11 -18.29 11.56 -6.66
N LYS A 12 -17.11 11.66 -6.02
CA LYS A 12 -15.79 11.41 -6.63
C LYS A 12 -15.12 10.13 -6.12
N LEU A 13 -15.80 9.36 -5.27
CA LEU A 13 -15.25 8.13 -4.71
C LEU A 13 -15.72 6.93 -5.52
N HIS A 14 -14.75 6.10 -5.92
CA HIS A 14 -15.00 4.82 -6.56
C HIS A 14 -14.64 3.67 -5.61
N PHE A 15 -15.54 2.70 -5.51
CA PHE A 15 -15.31 1.43 -4.83
C PHE A 15 -14.87 0.39 -5.86
N TYR A 16 -13.59 0.01 -5.80
CA TYR A 16 -13.05 -1.05 -6.65
C TYR A 16 -13.27 -2.43 -6.03
N ALA A 17 -14.29 -3.13 -6.49
CA ALA A 17 -14.65 -4.48 -6.06
C ALA A 17 -13.68 -5.51 -6.67
N PHE A 18 -13.06 -6.35 -5.84
CA PHE A 18 -12.03 -7.30 -6.25
C PHE A 18 -12.38 -8.78 -5.99
N ASP A 19 -13.51 -9.05 -5.33
CA ASP A 19 -14.00 -10.41 -5.00
C ASP A 19 -15.52 -10.37 -4.79
N LEU A 20 -16.20 -11.50 -4.97
CA LEU A 20 -17.64 -11.66 -4.79
C LEU A 20 -17.89 -12.84 -3.86
N LEU A 21 -18.32 -12.54 -2.63
CA LEU A 21 -18.45 -13.55 -1.59
C LEU A 21 -19.84 -14.16 -1.51
N HIS A 22 -20.88 -13.43 -1.94
CA HIS A 22 -22.27 -13.86 -1.99
C HIS A 22 -22.96 -13.24 -3.20
N LEU A 23 -23.91 -13.96 -3.78
CA LEU A 23 -24.77 -13.49 -4.87
C LEU A 23 -26.13 -14.19 -4.77
N ASP A 24 -27.23 -13.43 -4.76
CA ASP A 24 -28.62 -13.95 -4.82
C ASP A 24 -28.92 -15.11 -3.86
N GLY A 25 -28.46 -14.99 -2.61
CA GLY A 25 -28.65 -16.00 -1.56
C GLY A 25 -27.63 -17.15 -1.55
N TRP A 26 -26.70 -17.18 -2.51
CA TRP A 26 -25.64 -18.19 -2.58
C TRP A 26 -24.36 -17.72 -1.90
N ASP A 27 -23.80 -18.54 -1.02
CA ASP A 27 -22.47 -18.33 -0.44
C ASP A 27 -21.38 -18.85 -1.38
N LEU A 28 -20.62 -17.92 -1.97
CA LEU A 28 -19.58 -18.21 -2.95
C LEU A 28 -18.21 -18.42 -2.30
N ARG A 29 -18.05 -18.26 -0.98
CA ARG A 29 -16.73 -18.29 -0.33
C ARG A 29 -15.98 -19.60 -0.55
N LYS A 30 -16.69 -20.73 -0.72
CA LYS A 30 -16.10 -22.05 -1.02
C LYS A 30 -15.79 -22.28 -2.50
N ALA A 31 -16.19 -21.37 -3.41
CA ALA A 31 -15.85 -21.46 -4.82
C ALA A 31 -14.41 -20.95 -5.06
N PRO A 32 -13.70 -21.44 -6.10
CA PRO A 32 -12.40 -20.90 -6.51
C PRO A 32 -12.46 -19.40 -6.84
N LEU A 33 -11.39 -18.66 -6.52
CA LEU A 33 -11.29 -17.21 -6.78
C LEU A 33 -11.62 -16.86 -8.23
N ILE A 34 -11.10 -17.61 -9.19
CA ILE A 34 -11.32 -17.32 -10.62
C ILE A 34 -12.81 -17.36 -10.99
N LYS A 35 -13.59 -18.25 -10.37
CA LYS A 35 -15.05 -18.34 -10.58
C LYS A 35 -15.78 -17.17 -9.93
N ARG A 36 -15.36 -16.76 -8.74
CA ARG A 36 -15.92 -15.59 -8.05
C ARG A 36 -15.64 -14.29 -8.82
N LYS A 37 -14.44 -14.14 -9.37
CA LYS A 37 -14.08 -12.98 -10.21
C LYS A 37 -14.85 -12.95 -11.53
N ALA A 38 -15.04 -14.10 -12.18
CA ALA A 38 -15.85 -14.17 -13.40
C ALA A 38 -17.31 -13.71 -13.15
N LEU A 39 -17.94 -14.20 -12.08
CA LEU A 39 -19.30 -13.75 -11.70
C LEU A 39 -19.35 -12.27 -11.34
N LEU A 40 -18.32 -11.75 -10.66
CA LEU A 40 -18.24 -10.31 -10.35
C LEU A 40 -18.14 -9.46 -11.62
N ALA A 41 -17.32 -9.89 -12.57
CA ALA A 41 -17.16 -9.18 -13.85
C ALA A 41 -18.47 -9.16 -14.64
N GLU A 42 -19.20 -10.29 -14.67
CA GLU A 42 -20.52 -10.38 -15.29
C GLU A 42 -21.55 -9.49 -14.59
N LEU A 43 -21.59 -9.50 -13.26
CA LEU A 43 -22.50 -8.68 -12.45
C LEU A 43 -22.31 -7.17 -12.70
N LEU A 44 -21.05 -6.75 -12.92
CA LEU A 44 -20.69 -5.36 -13.17
C LEU A 44 -20.58 -5.02 -14.67
N ALA A 45 -20.91 -5.96 -15.55
CA ALA A 45 -20.83 -5.75 -16.99
C ALA A 45 -21.80 -4.65 -17.44
N GLY A 46 -21.33 -3.79 -18.35
CA GLY A 46 -22.14 -2.70 -18.90
C GLY A 46 -22.30 -1.48 -17.99
N GLN A 47 -21.68 -1.45 -16.80
CA GLN A 47 -21.63 -0.24 -15.99
C GLN A 47 -20.82 0.86 -16.69
N ALA A 48 -21.22 2.11 -16.46
CA ALA A 48 -20.48 3.27 -16.96
C ALA A 48 -19.07 3.33 -16.34
N ALA A 49 -18.10 3.86 -17.09
CA ALA A 49 -16.72 4.00 -16.63
C ALA A 49 -16.56 4.86 -15.35
N ASN A 50 -17.56 5.70 -15.05
CA ASN A 50 -17.62 6.54 -13.85
C ASN A 50 -18.61 6.02 -12.79
N ALA A 51 -19.08 4.78 -12.90
CA ALA A 51 -19.94 4.18 -11.88
C ALA A 51 -19.24 4.15 -10.51
N ALA A 52 -20.02 4.29 -9.44
CA ALA A 52 -19.50 4.30 -8.08
C ALA A 52 -18.82 2.99 -7.69
N ILE A 53 -19.23 1.87 -8.28
CA ILE A 53 -18.58 0.57 -8.12
C ILE A 53 -17.86 0.24 -9.43
N GLN A 54 -16.61 -0.18 -9.34
CA GLN A 54 -15.77 -0.56 -10.47
C GLN A 54 -15.21 -1.96 -10.23
N TYR A 55 -15.07 -2.76 -11.28
CA TYR A 55 -14.42 -4.06 -11.19
C TYR A 55 -12.89 -3.87 -11.15
N SER A 56 -12.24 -4.44 -10.14
CA SER A 56 -10.78 -4.51 -10.05
C SER A 56 -10.29 -5.72 -10.84
N ASP A 57 -9.79 -5.48 -12.05
CA ASP A 57 -9.32 -6.53 -12.92
C ASP A 57 -7.97 -7.14 -12.45
N HIS A 58 -7.47 -8.11 -13.21
CA HIS A 58 -6.27 -8.88 -12.90
C HIS A 58 -5.62 -9.44 -14.17
N VAL A 59 -4.35 -9.82 -14.03
CA VAL A 59 -3.58 -10.54 -15.05
C VAL A 59 -3.30 -11.96 -14.56
N GLU A 60 -3.46 -12.94 -15.44
CA GLU A 60 -3.07 -14.32 -15.18
C GLU A 60 -1.64 -14.59 -15.71
N GLY A 61 -0.80 -15.24 -14.90
CA GLY A 61 0.52 -15.72 -15.32
C GLY A 61 1.67 -14.69 -15.27
N ASP A 62 1.44 -13.41 -15.58
CA ASP A 62 2.49 -12.39 -15.63
C ASP A 62 2.52 -11.46 -14.40
N GLY A 63 2.91 -12.04 -13.26
CA GLY A 63 3.01 -11.28 -12.01
C GLY A 63 4.14 -10.25 -12.00
N GLN A 64 5.25 -10.52 -12.71
CA GLN A 64 6.41 -9.62 -12.77
C GLN A 64 6.10 -8.40 -13.64
N GLY A 65 5.54 -8.59 -14.83
CA GLY A 65 5.16 -7.47 -15.71
C GLY A 65 4.14 -6.54 -15.05
N LEU A 66 3.14 -7.10 -14.35
CA LEU A 66 2.18 -6.30 -13.58
C LEU A 66 2.85 -5.53 -12.44
N TYR A 67 3.83 -6.14 -11.77
CA TYR A 67 4.61 -5.48 -10.71
C TYR A 67 5.44 -4.32 -11.26
N ASP A 68 6.15 -4.53 -12.35
CA ASP A 68 7.01 -3.52 -12.97
C ASP A 68 6.16 -2.31 -13.42
N GLN A 69 5.04 -2.56 -14.09
CA GLN A 69 4.10 -1.49 -14.47
C GLN A 69 3.51 -0.76 -13.25
N ALA A 70 3.12 -1.48 -12.20
CA ALA A 70 2.61 -0.86 -10.98
C ALA A 70 3.69 0.05 -10.33
N SER A 71 4.96 -0.37 -10.37
CA SER A 71 6.10 0.40 -9.87
C SER A 71 6.38 1.66 -10.69
N GLU A 72 6.37 1.54 -12.02
CA GLU A 72 6.52 2.66 -12.95
C GLU A 72 5.42 3.72 -12.76
N LEU A 73 4.17 3.28 -12.58
CA LEU A 73 3.02 4.14 -12.30
C LEU A 73 3.02 4.74 -10.88
N GLY A 74 4.01 4.40 -10.04
CA GLY A 74 4.10 4.89 -8.67
C GLY A 74 3.00 4.35 -7.74
N LEU A 75 2.38 3.22 -8.09
CA LEU A 75 1.42 2.54 -7.24
C LEU A 75 2.13 1.84 -6.08
N GLU A 76 1.39 1.51 -5.01
CA GLU A 76 1.97 0.87 -3.82
C GLU A 76 2.61 -0.51 -4.13
N GLY A 77 2.12 -1.19 -5.18
CA GLY A 77 2.52 -2.53 -5.58
C GLY A 77 1.33 -3.38 -6.00
N VAL A 78 1.46 -4.70 -5.87
CA VAL A 78 0.48 -5.68 -6.37
C VAL A 78 0.05 -6.67 -5.28
N VAL A 79 -1.11 -7.29 -5.47
CA VAL A 79 -1.59 -8.40 -4.64
C VAL A 79 -1.78 -9.63 -5.52
N SER A 80 -0.87 -10.59 -5.39
CA SER A 80 -0.99 -11.90 -6.03
C SER A 80 -1.97 -12.77 -5.24
N LYS A 81 -2.93 -13.39 -5.93
CA LYS A 81 -3.94 -14.26 -5.32
C LYS A 81 -3.97 -15.61 -6.06
N ARG A 82 -3.97 -16.73 -5.33
CA ARG A 82 -4.12 -18.07 -5.92
C ARG A 82 -5.51 -18.21 -6.56
N ALA A 83 -5.54 -18.50 -7.86
CA ALA A 83 -6.75 -18.53 -8.68
C ALA A 83 -7.74 -19.63 -8.25
N ASP A 84 -7.22 -20.75 -7.76
CA ASP A 84 -7.99 -21.92 -7.32
C ASP A 84 -8.42 -21.85 -5.84
N ALA A 85 -7.96 -20.84 -5.09
CA ALA A 85 -8.20 -20.76 -3.66
C ALA A 85 -9.62 -20.29 -3.30
N ILE A 86 -10.19 -20.93 -2.28
CA ILE A 86 -11.41 -20.46 -1.61
C ILE A 86 -11.13 -19.16 -0.82
N TYR A 87 -12.18 -18.43 -0.49
CA TYR A 87 -12.09 -17.29 0.42
C TYR A 87 -12.03 -17.79 1.87
N MET A 88 -11.05 -17.30 2.63
CA MET A 88 -10.95 -17.52 4.06
C MET A 88 -10.75 -16.17 4.76
N SER A 89 -11.54 -15.91 5.79
CA SER A 89 -11.35 -14.73 6.63
C SER A 89 -10.05 -14.84 7.42
N GLY A 90 -9.35 -13.71 7.59
CA GLY A 90 -8.09 -13.64 8.33
C GLY A 90 -6.85 -13.80 7.44
N ARG A 91 -5.69 -14.02 8.06
CA ARG A 91 -4.41 -14.10 7.35
C ARG A 91 -4.23 -15.48 6.72
N THR A 92 -3.97 -15.51 5.42
CA THR A 92 -3.77 -16.73 4.65
C THR A 92 -2.46 -16.66 3.84
N LYS A 93 -2.06 -17.79 3.24
CA LYS A 93 -0.96 -17.85 2.26
C LYS A 93 -1.46 -17.80 0.81
N SER A 94 -2.78 -17.69 0.60
CA SER A 94 -3.35 -17.64 -0.76
C SER A 94 -3.21 -16.25 -1.37
N TRP A 95 -2.98 -15.21 -0.56
CA TRP A 95 -2.78 -13.84 -1.00
C TRP A 95 -1.39 -13.36 -0.55
N ALA A 96 -0.63 -12.79 -1.48
CA ALA A 96 0.68 -12.22 -1.23
C ALA A 96 0.71 -10.78 -1.74
N LYS A 97 0.94 -9.82 -0.84
CA LYS A 97 1.16 -8.43 -1.19
C LYS A 97 2.65 -8.21 -1.41
N VAL A 98 3.00 -7.67 -2.57
CA VAL A 98 4.36 -7.26 -2.91
C VAL A 98 4.33 -5.76 -3.16
N LYS A 99 5.10 -4.99 -2.39
CA LYS A 99 5.14 -3.54 -2.52
C LYS A 99 6.15 -3.15 -3.59
N ALA A 100 5.79 -2.20 -4.44
CA ALA A 100 6.72 -1.49 -5.32
C ALA A 100 7.48 -0.48 -4.46
N GLN A 101 8.45 -0.97 -3.69
CA GLN A 101 9.27 -0.10 -2.85
C GLN A 101 10.22 0.67 -3.76
N LYS A 102 10.09 2.00 -3.75
CA LYS A 102 11.14 2.87 -4.26
C LYS A 102 12.14 3.08 -3.13
N THR A 103 13.40 2.84 -3.43
CA THR A 103 14.51 3.08 -2.53
C THR A 103 15.39 4.15 -3.15
N ASP A 104 15.84 5.07 -2.33
CA ASP A 104 16.80 6.10 -2.69
C ASP A 104 17.66 6.43 -1.47
N ASP A 105 18.79 7.09 -1.71
CA ASP A 105 19.71 7.53 -0.68
C ASP A 105 19.39 8.96 -0.27
N PHE A 106 19.17 9.17 1.03
CA PHE A 106 18.82 10.47 1.59
C PHE A 106 19.81 10.86 2.69
N VAL A 107 20.06 12.16 2.79
CA VAL A 107 20.80 12.76 3.90
C VAL A 107 19.87 12.91 5.10
N ILE A 108 20.37 12.57 6.29
CA ILE A 108 19.67 12.90 7.54
C ILE A 108 19.89 14.39 7.81
N ALA A 109 18.85 15.19 7.62
CA ALA A 109 18.87 16.64 7.82
C ALA A 109 18.51 17.05 9.27
N GLY A 110 18.00 16.12 10.07
CA GLY A 110 17.63 16.35 11.46
C GLY A 110 16.91 15.15 12.07
N TYR A 111 16.49 15.28 13.32
CA TYR A 111 15.77 14.22 14.03
C TYR A 111 14.80 14.79 15.07
N THR A 112 13.84 13.97 15.48
CA THR A 112 12.93 14.27 16.59
C THR A 112 13.04 13.19 17.65
N VAL A 113 12.91 13.56 18.92
CA VAL A 113 12.82 12.64 20.05
C VAL A 113 11.42 12.63 20.66
N SER A 114 11.03 11.54 21.32
CA SER A 114 9.78 11.50 22.08
C SER A 114 9.85 10.54 23.25
N ASP A 115 9.18 10.90 24.35
CA ASP A 115 9.07 10.05 25.54
C ASP A 115 8.36 8.72 25.22
N ARG A 116 7.36 8.75 24.34
CA ARG A 116 6.63 7.55 23.89
C ARG A 116 7.53 6.55 23.16
N ALA A 117 8.54 7.04 22.43
CA ALA A 117 9.51 6.21 21.73
C ALA A 117 10.75 5.90 22.59
N GLU A 118 10.82 6.43 23.83
CA GLU A 118 11.99 6.31 24.71
C GLU A 118 13.31 6.71 24.01
N GLY A 119 13.29 7.77 23.19
CA GLY A 119 14.45 8.22 22.43
C GLY A 119 14.10 8.73 21.03
N LEU A 120 14.82 8.25 20.01
CA LEU A 120 14.64 8.64 18.61
C LEU A 120 13.21 8.33 18.13
N ALA A 121 12.46 9.36 17.72
CA ALA A 121 11.11 9.22 17.22
C ALA A 121 11.04 9.23 15.68
N ALA A 122 11.86 10.06 15.02
CA ALA A 122 11.93 10.11 13.56
C ALA A 122 13.21 10.78 13.07
N LEU A 123 13.64 10.40 11.87
CA LEU A 123 14.69 11.06 11.09
C LEU A 123 14.04 11.98 10.05
N GLY A 124 14.52 13.21 9.95
CA GLY A 124 14.21 14.11 8.83
C GLY A 124 15.14 13.81 7.65
N MET A 125 14.55 13.45 6.51
CA MET A 125 15.28 13.06 5.31
C MET A 125 15.30 14.21 4.31
N ALA A 126 16.43 14.41 3.65
CA ALA A 126 16.60 15.39 2.59
C ALA A 126 17.44 14.83 1.43
N GLU A 127 17.25 15.38 0.24
CA GLU A 127 18.18 15.24 -0.87
C GLU A 127 19.15 16.43 -0.86
N PHE A 128 20.40 16.20 -1.28
CA PHE A 128 21.38 17.26 -1.43
C PHE A 128 21.58 17.56 -2.91
N GLU A 129 20.98 18.65 -3.40
CA GLU A 129 21.05 19.05 -4.80
C GLU A 129 21.60 20.47 -4.91
N ASN A 130 22.55 20.69 -5.82
CA ASN A 130 23.12 22.01 -6.11
C ASN A 130 23.67 22.78 -4.88
N GLY A 131 24.13 22.06 -3.85
CA GLY A 131 24.66 22.65 -2.63
C GLY A 131 23.61 22.96 -1.56
N GLU A 132 22.34 22.63 -1.81
CA GLU A 132 21.22 22.85 -0.89
C GLU A 132 20.57 21.53 -0.44
N LEU A 133 20.04 21.52 0.78
CA LEU A 133 19.27 20.40 1.31
C LEU A 133 17.78 20.61 1.04
N HIS A 134 17.18 19.72 0.25
CA HIS A 134 15.76 19.69 -0.03
C HIS A 134 15.06 18.65 0.84
N TYR A 135 14.23 19.10 1.79
CA TYR A 135 13.50 18.21 2.68
C TYR A 135 12.51 17.31 1.93
N ARG A 136 12.58 15.99 2.17
CA ARG A 136 11.75 14.96 1.52
C ARG A 136 10.79 14.24 2.48
N GLY A 137 10.80 14.61 3.75
CA GLY A 137 9.88 14.08 4.75
C GLY A 137 10.59 13.47 5.95
N LYS A 138 9.84 12.73 6.76
CA LYS A 138 10.39 12.08 7.96
C LYS A 138 10.09 10.60 8.00
N VAL A 139 11.03 9.82 8.52
CA VAL A 139 10.92 8.37 8.69
C VAL A 139 10.93 8.06 10.18
N GLY A 140 9.85 7.47 10.70
CA GLY A 140 9.69 7.10 12.11
C GLY A 140 9.65 5.60 12.38
N THR A 141 9.88 4.77 11.36
CA THR A 141 9.84 3.31 11.43
C THR A 141 10.98 2.72 10.59
N GLY A 142 11.31 1.44 10.80
CA GLY A 142 12.39 0.76 10.07
C GLY A 142 13.68 0.56 10.86
N PHE A 143 13.71 1.03 12.10
CA PHE A 143 14.75 0.78 13.09
C PHE A 143 14.16 0.08 14.30
N ASP A 144 14.88 -0.91 14.82
CA ASP A 144 14.59 -1.51 16.12
C ASP A 144 15.16 -0.65 17.26
N ARG A 145 14.99 -1.11 18.51
CA ARG A 145 15.40 -0.36 19.71
C ARG A 145 16.90 -0.10 19.72
N ASP A 146 17.70 -1.13 19.41
CA ASP A 146 19.16 -1.05 19.47
C ASP A 146 19.69 -0.08 18.40
N MET A 147 19.17 -0.18 17.17
CA MET A 147 19.52 0.73 16.08
C MET A 147 19.08 2.17 16.38
N ALA A 148 17.90 2.37 16.99
CA ALA A 148 17.43 3.71 17.37
C ALA A 148 18.35 4.36 18.41
N THR A 149 18.82 3.60 19.41
CA THR A 149 19.77 4.08 20.42
C THR A 149 21.12 4.42 19.80
N GLU A 150 21.65 3.58 18.91
CA GLU A 150 22.91 3.85 18.20
C GLU A 150 22.82 5.12 17.35
N LEU A 151 21.75 5.23 16.55
CA LEU A 151 21.52 6.39 15.68
C LEU A 151 21.43 7.69 16.48
N LEU A 152 20.68 7.70 17.59
CA LEU A 152 20.57 8.88 18.44
C LEU A 152 21.95 9.32 18.97
N GLY A 153 22.75 8.39 19.50
CA GLY A 153 24.09 8.72 20.00
C GLY A 153 25.08 9.13 18.91
N ARG A 154 24.86 8.76 17.65
CA ARG A 154 25.60 9.30 16.50
C ARG A 154 25.16 10.71 16.13
N LEU A 155 23.86 10.97 16.14
CA LEU A 155 23.28 12.26 15.75
C LEU A 155 23.55 13.36 16.78
N GLU A 156 23.48 13.06 18.08
CA GLU A 156 23.78 14.00 19.16
C GLU A 156 25.23 14.52 19.10
N ARG A 157 26.16 13.70 18.59
CA ARG A 157 27.56 14.12 18.36
C ARG A 157 27.74 15.10 17.20
N LEU A 158 26.79 15.16 16.27
CA LEU A 158 26.83 16.07 15.12
C LEU A 158 26.18 17.42 15.43
N THR A 159 25.42 17.51 16.52
CA THR A 159 24.82 18.75 17.02
C THR A 159 25.70 19.51 18.01
N ALA A 160 26.86 18.95 18.37
CA ALA A 160 27.81 19.50 19.35
C ALA A 160 28.90 20.36 18.71
#